data_AF-A0A966Z0W4-F1
#
_entry.id   AF-A0A966Z0W4-F1
#
_cell.length_a   1.000
_cell.length_b   1.000
_cell.length_c   1.000
_cell.angle_alpha   90.00
_cell.angle_beta   90.00
_cell.angle_gamma   90.00
#
_symmetry.space_group_name_H-M   'P 1'
#
loop_
_entity.id
_entity.type
_entity.pdbx_description
1 polymer ?
#
loop_
_entity_poly.entity_id
_entity_poly.type
_entity_poly.pdbx_seq_one_letter_code
_entity_poly.pdbx_strand_id
1 'polypeptide(L)' 'MPITLTEKAANHVNRSLQKRGKGCGLRLGVRTTGCSGL' A
#
# COMPACT_ATOMS: atom_id res chain seq x y z
N MET A 1 -4.54 8.68 -14.39
CA MET A 1 -3.21 8.28 -13.86
C MET A 1 -3.33 6.85 -13.37
N PRO A 2 -2.51 5.91 -13.89
CA PRO A 2 -2.51 4.54 -13.40
C PRO A 2 -1.80 4.45 -12.04
N ILE A 3 -2.41 3.76 -11.09
CA ILE A 3 -1.76 3.43 -9.82
C ILE A 3 -1.03 2.10 -10.04
N THR A 4 0.30 2.13 -9.98
CA THR A 4 1.14 0.96 -10.21
C THR A 4 2.07 0.74 -9.03
N LEU A 5 2.37 -0.53 -8.74
CA LEU A 5 3.36 -0.94 -7.76
C LEU A 5 4.62 -1.41 -8.48
N THR A 6 5.78 -1.15 -7.89
CA THR A 6 7.01 -1.82 -8.30
C THR A 6 6.95 -3.29 -7.89
N GLU A 7 7.68 -4.16 -8.60
CA GLU A 7 7.73 -5.59 -8.27
C GLU A 7 8.20 -5.85 -6.84
N LYS A 8 9.17 -5.06 -6.36
CA LYS A 8 9.64 -5.12 -4.97
C LYS A 8 8.52 -4.81 -3.97
N ALA A 9 7.73 -3.78 -4.23
CA ALA A 9 6.59 -3.43 -3.39
C ALA A 9 5.49 -4.51 -3.44
N ALA A 10 5.19 -5.06 -4.62
CA ALA A 10 4.22 -6.15 -4.76
C ALA A 10 4.62 -7.40 -3.94
N ASN A 11 5.89 -7.80 -3.99
CA ASN A 11 6.41 -8.92 -3.20
C ASN A 11 6.31 -8.67 -1.68
N HIS A 12 6.59 -7.44 -1.25
CA HIS A 12 6.48 -7.05 0.15
C HIS A 12 5.04 -7.13 0.67
N VAL A 13 4.09 -6.69 -0.14
CA VAL A 13 2.66 -6.72 0.18
C VAL A 13 2.15 -8.15 0.25
N ASN A 14 2.50 -8.99 -0.73
CA ASN A 14 2.12 -10.41 -0.73
C ASN A 14 2.63 -11.13 0.50
N ARG A 15 3.90 -10.92 0.87
CA ARG A 15 4.46 -11.48 2.11
C ARG A 15 3.69 -11.02 3.35
N SER A 16 3.31 -9.74 3.39
CA SER A 16 2.56 -9.17 4.52
C SER A 16 1.14 -9.75 4.63
N LEU A 17 0.45 -9.95 3.50
CA LEU A 17 -0.87 -10.60 3.45
C LEU A 17 -0.79 -12.07 3.86
N GLN A 18 0.20 -12.80 3.36
CA GLN A 18 0.45 -14.19 3.75
C GLN A 18 0.74 -14.32 5.24
N LYS A 19 1.63 -13.47 5.79
CA LYS A 19 1.93 -13.46 7.23
C LYS A 19 0.70 -13.14 8.09
N ARG A 20 -0.19 -12.27 7.60
CA ARG A 20 -1.44 -11.92 8.30
C ARG A 20 -2.47 -13.06 8.25
N GLY A 21 -2.42 -13.92 7.24
CA GLY A 21 -3.36 -15.03 7.03
C GLY A 21 -4.80 -14.62 6.71
N LYS A 22 -5.06 -13.31 6.53
CA LYS A 22 -6.39 -12.75 6.22
C LYS A 22 -6.30 -11.36 5.57
N GLY A 23 -7.25 -11.06 4.69
CA GLY A 23 -7.39 -9.76 4.01
C GLY A 23 -7.25 -9.87 2.49
N CYS A 24 -7.98 -9.01 1.75
CA CYS A 24 -8.06 -9.04 0.29
C CYS A 24 -6.88 -8.31 -0.40
N GLY A 25 -6.30 -7.29 0.24
CA GLY A 25 -5.25 -6.49 -0.38
C GLY A 25 -4.89 -5.23 0.41
N LEU A 26 -4.43 -4.21 -0.32
CA LEU A 26 -4.10 -2.89 0.20
C LEU A 26 -5.18 -1.86 -0.10
N ARG A 27 -5.28 -0.86 0.77
CA ARG A 27 -6.04 0.37 0.53
C ARG A 27 -5.09 1.56 0.61
N LEU A 28 -5.09 2.40 -0.41
CA LEU A 28 -4.39 3.69 -0.38
C LEU A 28 -5.38 4.76 0.06
N GLY A 29 -5.04 5.50 1.10
CA GLY A 29 -5.80 6.63 1.60
C GLY A 29 -4.87 7.83 1.76
N VAL A 30 -5.39 9.02 1.46
CA VAL A 30 -4.67 10.27 1.66
C VAL A 30 -5.32 11.03 2.82
N ARG A 31 -4.49 11.69 3.62
CA ARG A 31 -4.94 12.66 4.62
C ARG A 31 -3.92 13.79 4.61
N THR A 32 -4.39 15.00 4.31
CA THR A 32 -3.55 16.20 4.30
C THR A 32 -3.11 16.52 5.73
N THR A 33 -1.83 16.81 5.93
CA THR A 33 -1.26 17.11 7.26
C THR A 33 -0.14 18.14 7.21
N GLY A 34 -0.19 19.17 8.06
CA GLY A 34 0.90 20.14 8.25
C GLY A 34 1.05 21.20 7.14
N CYS A 35 2.09 22.03 7.23
CA CYS A 35 2.27 23.23 6.40
C CYS A 35 2.65 22.97 4.93
N SER A 36 3.02 21.73 4.58
CA SER A 36 3.41 21.32 3.23
C SER A 36 2.88 19.91 2.94
N GLY A 37 1.76 19.58 3.56
CA GLY A 37 1.17 18.26 3.48
C GLY A 37 0.93 17.82 2.05
N LEU A 38 0.94 16.50 1.88
CA LEU A 38 0.47 15.86 0.65
C LEU A 38 -1.02 16.14 0.45
#